data_AF-A0A6I3FDU2-F1
#
_entry.id   AF-A0A6I3FDU2-F1
#
_cell.length_a   1.000
_cell.length_b   1.000
_cell.length_c   1.000
_cell.angle_alpha   90.00
_cell.angle_beta   90.00
_cell.angle_gamma   90.00
#
_symmetry.space_group_name_H-M   'P 1'
#
loop_
_entity.id
_entity.type
_entity.pdbx_description
1 polymer ?
#
loop_
_entity_poly.entity_id
_entity_poly.type
_entity_poly.pdbx_seq_one_letter_code
_entity_poly.pdbx_strand_id
1 'polypeptide(L)' 'TVESVAEPFLVRNGFMARTPRGRVATAMGFAHIGRTPPPQLASLFDTPAIDA' A
#
# COMPACT_ATOMS: atom_id res chain seq x y z
N THR A 1 10.64 -16.06 -6.81
CA THR A 1 11.58 -15.32 -5.94
C THR A 1 10.84 -14.91 -4.67
N VAL A 2 11.47 -14.26 -3.69
CA VAL A 2 10.77 -13.83 -2.46
C VAL A 2 9.62 -12.87 -2.81
N GLU A 3 9.80 -12.03 -3.83
CA GLU A 3 8.82 -11.07 -4.32
C GLU A 3 7.56 -11.76 -4.85
N SER A 4 7.68 -12.88 -5.58
CA SER A 4 6.51 -13.60 -6.11
C SER A 4 5.63 -14.22 -5.03
N VAL A 5 6.19 -14.46 -3.84
CA VAL A 5 5.48 -15.03 -2.70
C VAL A 5 4.96 -13.92 -1.77
N ALA A 6 5.72 -12.85 -1.58
CA ALA A 6 5.36 -11.75 -0.70
C ALA A 6 4.31 -10.80 -1.33
N GLU A 7 4.41 -10.51 -2.62
CA GLU A 7 3.51 -9.55 -3.29
C GLU A 7 2.02 -9.91 -3.14
N PRO A 8 1.57 -11.15 -3.36
CA PRO A 8 0.16 -11.51 -3.21
C PRO A 8 -0.36 -11.23 -1.80
N PHE A 9 0.45 -11.50 -0.77
CA PHE A 9 0.09 -11.26 0.61
C PHE A 9 -0.03 -9.76 0.90
N LEU A 10 0.96 -8.96 0.49
CA LEU A 10 0.99 -7.53 0.77
C LEU A 10 -0.14 -6.78 0.05
N VAL A 11 -0.47 -7.18 -1.17
CA VAL A 11 -1.59 -6.60 -1.93
C VAL A 11 -2.93 -7.00 -1.32
N ARG A 12 -3.11 -8.28 -0.96
CA ARG A 12 -4.38 -8.77 -0.41
C ARG A 12 -4.72 -8.15 0.95
N ASN A 13 -3.72 -7.87 1.77
CA ASN A 13 -3.90 -7.21 3.07
C ASN A 13 -3.93 -5.69 2.99
N GLY A 14 -3.82 -5.09 1.79
CA GLY A 14 -3.88 -3.64 1.62
C GLY A 14 -2.63 -2.89 2.08
N PHE A 15 -1.50 -3.58 2.30
CA PHE A 15 -0.22 -2.95 2.67
C PHE A 15 0.56 -2.40 1.47
N MET A 16 0.27 -2.89 0.26
CA MET A 16 0.94 -2.47 -0.97
C MET A 16 -0.07 -2.37 -2.13
N ALA A 17 0.12 -1.36 -2.98
CA ALA A 17 -0.63 -1.20 -4.22
C ALA A 17 0.28 -1.36 -5.46
N ARG A 18 -0.32 -1.81 -6.56
CA ARG A 18 0.33 -1.84 -7.89
C ARG A 18 -0.08 -0.60 -8.68
N THR A 19 0.89 0.04 -9.32
CA THR A 19 0.69 1.23 -10.16
C THR A 19 1.43 1.06 -11.49
N PRO A 20 1.10 1.85 -12.53
CA PRO A 20 1.87 1.84 -13.78
C PRO A 20 3.36 2.16 -13.61
N ARG A 21 3.72 2.84 -12.52
CA ARG A 21 5.11 3.23 -12.20
C ARG A 21 5.83 2.22 -11.31
N GLY A 22 5.17 1.13 -10.93
CA GLY A 22 5.71 0.11 -10.04
C GLY A 22 4.88 -0.08 -8.77
N ARG A 23 5.53 -0.53 -7.71
CA ARG A 23 4.89 -0.93 -6.45
C ARG A 23 5.05 0.16 -5.42
N VAL A 24 4.00 0.42 -4.65
CA VAL A 24 4.02 1.44 -3.59
C VAL A 24 3.41 0.89 -2.31
N ALA A 25 4.01 1.18 -1.16
CA ALA A 25 3.41 0.88 0.14
C ALA A 25 2.29 1.87 0.42
N THR A 26 1.15 1.39 0.93
CA THR A 26 0.01 2.22 1.32
C THR A 26 0.24 2.86 2.69
N ALA A 27 -0.57 3.84 3.10
CA ALA A 27 -0.50 4.38 4.44
C ALA A 27 -0.62 3.29 5.52
N MET A 28 -1.47 2.29 5.29
CA MET A 28 -1.60 1.12 6.17
C MET A 28 -0.30 0.32 6.25
N GLY A 29 0.37 0.10 5.11
CA GLY A 29 1.66 -0.60 5.08
C GLY A 29 2.76 0.16 5.85
N PHE A 30 2.80 1.49 5.72
CA PHE A 30 3.70 2.33 6.50
C PHE A 30 3.40 2.27 8.01
N ALA A 31 2.12 2.37 8.39
CA ALA A 31 1.70 2.30 9.78
C ALA A 31 2.00 0.93 10.42
N HIS A 32 1.84 -0.17 9.67
CA HIS A 32 2.11 -1.53 10.15
C HIS A 32 3.57 -1.74 10.59
N ILE A 33 4.51 -1.02 9.97
CA ILE A 33 5.93 -1.05 10.30
C ILE A 33 6.38 0.13 11.17
N GLY A 34 5.43 0.92 11.69
CA GLY A 34 5.71 2.07 12.55
C GLY A 34 6.40 3.24 11.85
N ARG A 35 6.19 3.41 10.53
CA ARG A 35 6.75 4.52 9.75
C ARG A 35 5.67 5.51 9.34
N THR A 36 6.05 6.78 9.24
CA THR A 36 5.18 7.82 8.70
C THR A 36 5.21 7.76 7.17
N PRO A 37 4.06 7.68 6.49
CA PRO A 37 4.01 7.72 5.03
C PRO A 37 4.49 9.09 4.50
N PRO A 38 5.14 9.15 3.34
CA PRO A 38 5.56 10.41 2.75
C PRO A 38 4.34 11.27 2.37
N PRO A 39 4.44 12.62 2.47
CA PRO A 39 3.29 13.51 2.34
C PRO A 39 2.62 13.47 0.96
N GLN A 40 3.34 13.11 -0.10
CA GLN A 40 2.75 12.95 -1.44
C GLN A 40 1.96 11.65 -1.63
N LEU A 41 2.05 10.69 -0.71
CA LEU A 41 1.43 9.37 -0.85
C LEU A 41 0.00 9.33 -0.31
N ALA A 42 -0.33 10.26 0.61
CA ALA A 42 -1.56 10.28 1.38
C ALA A 42 -2.84 10.65 0.59
N SER A 43 -2.76 10.99 -0.71
CA SER A 43 -3.90 11.63 -1.41
C SER A 43 -4.46 10.90 -2.63
N LEU A 44 -3.76 9.90 -3.21
CA LEU A 44 -4.19 9.29 -4.48
C LEU A 44 -4.58 7.81 -4.39
N PHE A 45 -4.01 7.06 -3.45
CA PHE A 45 -4.27 5.62 -3.27
C PHE A 45 -5.01 5.30 -1.98
N ASP A 46 -5.23 6.29 -1.13
CA ASP A 46 -5.89 6.18 0.19
C ASP A 46 -7.37 6.57 0.12
N THR A 47 -8.05 6.44 -1.03
CA THR A 47 -9.50 6.68 -1.11
C THR A 47 -10.18 5.80 -0.06
N PRO A 48 -10.71 6.38 1.05
CA PRO A 48 -11.48 5.60 1.98
C PRO A 48 -12.70 5.09 1.21
N ALA A 49 -13.11 3.85 1.49
CA ALA A 49 -14.32 3.29 0.91
C ALA A 49 -15.45 4.32 1.02
N ILE A 50 -15.87 4.85 -0.13
CA ILE A 50 -17.05 5.69 -0.23
C ILE A 50 -18.20 4.73 0.05
N ASP A 51 -18.77 4.89 1.24
CA ASP A 51 -20.07 4.41 1.70
C ASP A 51 -20.30 2.87 1.68
N ALA A 52 -20.31 2.29 2.89
CA ALA A 52 -21.11 1.12 3.27
C ALA A 52 -21.98 1.51 4.47
#